data_AF-A0A3Q0CHN7-F1
#
_entry.id   AF-A0A3Q0CHN7-F1
#
_cell.length_a   1.000
_cell.length_b   1.000
_cell.length_c   1.000
_cell.angle_alpha   90.00
_cell.angle_beta   90.00
_cell.angle_gamma   90.00
#
_symmetry.space_group_name_H-M   'P 1'
#
loop_
_entity.id
_entity.type
_entity.pdbx_description
1 polymer ?
#
loop_
_entity_poly.entity_id
_entity_poly.type
_entity_poly.pdbx_seq_one_letter_code
_entity_poly.pdbx_strand_id
1 'polypeptide(L)'
;MLQRLTEDLEYHELLDRAAKCENSLEQLCYVAAFTVSSYSTTVFRTSKPFNPLLGETFELDRLEENGYRSLCEQVSHHPPAAAHHAESKNGWTLRQEIKITSKFRGKYLSIMPLGTIHCIFHATGHHYTWKKVTTTVHNIIVGKLWIDQSGEIDIVNHKTGDKCNLKFVPYSYFSRDVARKVREVEM
;
A
#
# COMPACT_ATOMS: atom_id res chain seq x y z
N MET A 1 -0.38 9.24 11.20
CA MET A 1 0.24 8.43 10.12
C MET A 1 -0.02 6.95 10.32
N LEU A 2 0.14 6.41 11.53
CA LEU A 2 -0.03 4.99 11.83
C LEU A 2 -1.38 4.42 11.40
N GLN A 3 -2.48 5.11 11.73
CA GLN A 3 -3.83 4.76 11.24
C GLN A 3 -3.92 4.63 9.71
N ARG A 4 -3.17 5.44 8.95
CA ARG A 4 -3.15 5.37 7.47
C ARG A 4 -2.49 4.11 6.95
N LEU A 5 -1.62 3.46 7.72
CA LEU A 5 -1.00 2.19 7.34
C LEU A 5 -1.98 1.04 7.54
N THR A 6 -2.75 1.08 8.63
CA THR A 6 -3.79 0.09 8.88
C THR A 6 -4.93 0.16 7.85
N GLU A 7 -5.19 1.34 7.27
CA GLU A 7 -6.17 1.49 6.19
C GLU A 7 -5.82 0.70 4.91
N ASP A 8 -4.57 0.27 4.72
CA ASP A 8 -4.22 -0.67 3.65
C ASP A 8 -5.02 -1.99 3.75
N LEU A 9 -5.50 -2.33 4.96
CA LEU A 9 -6.27 -3.53 5.26
C LEU A 9 -7.78 -3.34 5.06
N GLU A 10 -8.24 -2.25 4.43
CA GLU A 10 -9.67 -2.05 4.15
C GLU A 10 -10.27 -3.21 3.34
N TYR A 11 -9.49 -3.76 2.40
CA TYR A 11 -9.87 -4.89 1.55
C TYR A 11 -9.07 -6.16 1.89
N HIS A 12 -8.82 -6.40 3.18
CA HIS A 12 -8.07 -7.57 3.69
C HIS A 12 -8.64 -8.92 3.21
N GLU A 13 -9.93 -9.00 2.88
CA GLU A 13 -10.58 -10.20 2.37
C GLU A 13 -9.98 -10.72 1.04
N LEU A 14 -9.27 -9.86 0.30
CA LEU A 14 -8.49 -10.28 -0.86
C LEU A 14 -7.33 -11.20 -0.45
N LEU A 15 -6.67 -10.92 0.67
CA LEU A 15 -5.64 -11.79 1.24
C LEU A 15 -6.24 -13.06 1.85
N ASP A 16 -7.44 -12.97 2.44
CA ASP A 16 -8.16 -14.17 2.91
C ASP A 16 -8.48 -15.13 1.77
N ARG A 17 -8.86 -14.61 0.60
CA ARG A 17 -9.08 -15.41 -0.62
C ARG A 17 -7.77 -15.95 -1.16
N ALA A 18 -6.73 -15.11 -1.25
CA ALA A 18 -5.40 -15.52 -1.67
C ALA A 18 -4.85 -16.69 -0.83
N ALA A 19 -5.08 -16.68 0.48
CA ALA A 19 -4.63 -17.73 1.39
C ALA A 19 -5.28 -19.10 1.12
N LYS A 20 -6.42 -19.14 0.43
CA LYS A 20 -7.15 -20.36 0.04
C LYS A 20 -6.78 -20.84 -1.37
N CYS A 21 -6.03 -20.07 -2.14
CA CYS A 21 -5.61 -20.46 -3.48
C CYS A 21 -4.52 -21.55 -3.41
N GLU A 22 -4.69 -22.59 -4.23
CA GLU A 22 -3.67 -23.63 -4.44
C GLU A 22 -2.71 -23.25 -5.58
N ASN A 23 -3.20 -22.50 -6.58
CA ASN A 23 -2.42 -22.02 -7.71
C ASN A 23 -1.67 -20.72 -7.36
N SER A 24 -0.36 -20.66 -7.64
CA SER A 24 0.50 -19.52 -7.29
C SER A 24 0.16 -18.24 -8.08
N LEU A 25 -0.27 -18.37 -9.33
CA LEU A 25 -0.67 -17.25 -10.19
C LEU A 25 -2.04 -16.70 -9.77
N GLU A 26 -2.98 -17.56 -9.42
CA GLU A 26 -4.27 -17.11 -8.87
C GLU A 26 -4.06 -16.37 -7.54
N GLN A 27 -3.21 -16.91 -6.66
CA GLN A 27 -2.81 -16.23 -5.43
C GLN A 27 -2.16 -14.87 -5.72
N LEU A 28 -1.28 -14.78 -6.73
CA LEU A 28 -0.66 -13.53 -7.18
C LEU A 28 -1.69 -12.51 -7.70
N CYS A 29 -2.72 -12.93 -8.41
CA CYS A 29 -3.82 -12.06 -8.84
C CYS A 29 -4.50 -11.36 -7.65
N TYR A 30 -4.78 -12.10 -6.57
CA TYR A 30 -5.36 -11.52 -5.37
C TYR A 30 -4.40 -10.58 -4.63
N VAL A 31 -3.10 -10.92 -4.56
CA VAL A 31 -2.08 -10.03 -3.99
C VAL A 31 -1.96 -8.74 -4.82
N ALA A 32 -2.04 -8.82 -6.14
CA ALA A 32 -2.07 -7.67 -7.03
C ALA A 32 -3.32 -6.81 -6.82
N ALA A 33 -4.49 -7.42 -6.73
CA ALA A 33 -5.73 -6.72 -6.42
C ALA A 33 -5.67 -5.99 -5.06
N PHE A 34 -5.15 -6.65 -4.02
CA PHE A 34 -4.94 -6.07 -2.69
C PHE A 34 -3.95 -4.89 -2.74
N THR A 35 -2.87 -5.03 -3.52
CA THR A 35 -1.89 -3.97 -3.71
C THR A 35 -2.53 -2.72 -4.32
N VAL A 36 -3.37 -2.88 -5.35
CA VAL A 36 -4.09 -1.77 -5.98
C VAL A 36 -5.14 -1.17 -5.04
N SER A 37 -5.89 -2.01 -4.30
CA SER A 37 -6.97 -1.54 -3.44
C SER A 37 -6.49 -0.61 -2.32
N SER A 38 -5.25 -0.76 -1.83
CA SER A 38 -4.66 0.14 -0.82
C SER A 38 -4.64 1.62 -1.23
N TYR A 39 -4.74 1.93 -2.52
CA TYR A 39 -4.80 3.32 -3.01
C TYR A 39 -6.21 3.89 -3.11
N SER A 40 -7.27 3.09 -3.02
CA SER A 40 -8.66 3.54 -3.19
C SER A 40 -9.04 4.62 -2.16
N THR A 41 -8.52 4.50 -0.95
CA THR A 41 -8.82 5.36 0.20
C THR A 41 -8.11 6.72 0.14
N THR A 42 -7.14 6.88 -0.78
CA THR A 42 -6.29 8.08 -0.89
C THR A 42 -6.97 9.19 -1.70
N VAL A 43 -7.90 8.84 -2.60
CA VAL A 43 -8.47 9.74 -3.60
C VAL A 43 -9.12 10.99 -2.98
N PHE A 44 -9.76 10.83 -1.83
CA PHE A 44 -10.53 11.89 -1.18
C PHE A 44 -9.82 12.51 0.04
N ARG A 45 -8.59 12.10 0.32
CA ARG A 45 -7.89 12.48 1.56
C ARG A 45 -6.68 13.35 1.29
N THR A 46 -6.98 14.60 0.94
CA THR A 46 -6.01 15.67 0.69
C THR A 46 -5.40 16.27 1.96
N SER A 47 -5.96 15.96 3.13
CA SER A 47 -5.47 16.45 4.42
C SER A 47 -4.20 15.71 4.86
N LYS A 48 -3.20 16.49 5.32
CA LYS A 48 -1.99 15.96 5.93
C LYS A 48 -2.34 15.18 7.21
N PRO A 49 -1.97 13.90 7.34
CA PRO A 49 -2.16 13.17 8.59
C PRO A 49 -1.23 13.72 9.68
N PHE A 50 -1.58 13.51 10.95
CA PHE A 50 -0.68 13.79 12.06
C PHE A 50 0.65 13.03 11.88
N ASN A 51 1.75 13.73 12.17
CA ASN A 51 3.07 13.13 12.31
C ASN A 51 3.14 12.50 13.72
N PRO A 52 3.22 11.17 13.84
CA PRO A 52 3.22 10.53 15.16
C PRO A 52 4.45 10.92 15.99
N LEU A 53 4.30 10.84 17.31
CA LEU A 53 5.43 10.93 18.22
C LEU A 53 6.32 9.69 18.11
N LEU A 54 7.61 9.81 18.43
CA LEU A 54 8.50 8.64 18.50
C LEU A 54 7.97 7.66 19.57
N GLY A 55 7.81 6.39 19.19
CA GLY A 55 7.22 5.36 20.05
C GLY A 55 5.70 5.42 20.16
N GLU A 56 5.02 6.34 19.48
CA GLU A 56 3.56 6.29 19.36
C GLU A 56 3.15 4.98 18.68
N THR A 57 2.12 4.34 19.22
CA THR A 57 1.56 3.10 18.68
C THR A 57 0.11 3.31 18.24
N PHE A 58 -0.33 2.46 17.32
CA PHE A 58 -1.73 2.31 16.94
C PHE A 58 -2.03 0.85 16.71
N GLU A 59 -3.10 0.34 17.33
CA GLU A 59 -3.58 -1.01 17.12
C GLU A 59 -5.02 -1.01 16.57
N LEU A 60 -5.32 -2.01 15.75
CA LEU A 60 -6.67 -2.31 15.31
C LEU A 60 -6.87 -3.82 15.44
N ASP A 61 -7.58 -4.22 16.48
CA ASP A 61 -8.02 -5.60 16.66
C ASP A 61 -9.39 -5.78 16.01
N ARG A 62 -9.47 -6.69 15.04
CA ARG A 62 -10.70 -7.14 14.39
C ARG A 62 -10.72 -8.67 14.29
N LEU A 63 -10.08 -9.36 15.24
CA LEU A 63 -9.93 -10.81 15.20
C LEU A 63 -11.26 -11.55 15.26
N GLU A 64 -12.28 -10.96 15.89
CA GLU A 64 -13.60 -11.58 16.05
C GLU A 64 -14.52 -11.26 14.85
N GLU A 65 -14.46 -10.04 14.31
CA GLU A 65 -15.33 -9.59 13.23
C GLU A 65 -14.78 -9.93 11.84
N ASN A 66 -13.47 -9.77 11.67
CA ASN A 66 -12.80 -9.84 10.36
C ASN A 66 -11.64 -10.84 10.33
N GLY A 67 -11.23 -11.41 11.47
CA GLY A 67 -10.21 -12.44 11.53
C GLY A 67 -8.77 -11.92 11.51
N TYR A 68 -8.52 -10.62 11.62
CA TYR A 68 -7.16 -10.06 11.65
C TYR A 68 -6.96 -9.04 12.77
N ARG A 69 -5.70 -8.82 13.16
CA ARG A 69 -5.28 -7.65 13.96
C ARG A 69 -4.07 -6.98 13.34
N SER A 70 -3.94 -5.68 13.59
CA SER A 70 -2.87 -4.82 13.09
C SER A 70 -2.25 -4.03 14.24
N LEU A 71 -0.92 -3.92 14.24
CA LEU A 71 -0.14 -3.10 15.16
C LEU A 71 0.84 -2.25 14.36
N CYS A 72 0.87 -0.96 14.64
CA CYS A 72 1.79 0.01 14.07
C CYS A 72 2.56 0.73 15.18
N GLU A 73 3.82 1.07 14.93
CA GLU A 73 4.64 1.89 15.81
C GLU A 73 5.47 2.89 15.00
N GLN A 74 5.57 4.12 15.48
CA GLN A 74 6.52 5.10 14.96
C GLN A 74 7.93 4.80 15.51
N VAL A 75 8.72 4.05 14.75
CA VAL A 75 10.05 3.59 15.15
C VAL A 75 11.17 4.60 14.91
N SER A 76 10.92 5.67 14.15
CA SER A 76 11.90 6.75 13.95
C SER A 76 11.22 8.09 13.70
N HIS A 77 11.83 9.18 14.18
CA HIS A 77 11.34 10.55 13.94
C HIS A 77 12.22 11.34 12.95
N HIS A 78 13.51 11.02 12.87
CA HIS A 78 14.47 11.68 11.98
C HIS A 78 15.37 10.64 11.30
N PRO A 79 14.98 10.14 10.10
CA PRO A 79 13.78 10.49 9.34
C PRO A 79 12.50 9.79 9.88
N PRO A 80 11.29 10.34 9.65
CA PRO A 80 10.05 9.69 10.08
C PRO A 80 9.89 8.31 9.45
N ALA A 81 9.77 7.28 10.30
CA ALA A 81 9.51 5.92 9.87
C ALA A 81 8.58 5.20 10.85
N ALA A 82 7.77 4.29 10.31
CA ALA A 82 6.93 3.40 11.09
C ALA A 82 7.10 1.95 10.66
N ALA A 83 6.92 1.05 11.63
CA ALA A 83 6.75 -0.37 11.41
C ALA A 83 5.26 -0.71 11.54
N HIS A 84 4.78 -1.63 10.72
CA HIS A 84 3.43 -2.17 10.78
C HIS A 84 3.46 -3.69 10.60
N HIS A 85 2.78 -4.37 11.49
CA HIS A 85 2.61 -5.81 11.51
C HIS A 85 1.13 -6.15 11.60
N ALA A 86 0.63 -7.00 10.72
CA ALA A 86 -0.72 -7.54 10.79
C ALA A 86 -0.72 -9.05 10.61
N GLU A 87 -1.58 -9.72 11.33
CA GLU A 87 -1.75 -11.16 11.28
C GLU A 87 -3.22 -11.54 11.20
N SER A 88 -3.51 -12.62 10.48
CA SER A 88 -4.86 -13.12 10.26
C SER A 88 -4.98 -14.59 10.64
N LYS A 89 -6.12 -14.94 11.27
CA LYS A 89 -6.56 -16.32 11.53
C LYS A 89 -6.75 -17.09 10.22
N ASN A 90 -6.89 -16.41 9.07
CA ASN A 90 -7.01 -17.01 7.74
C ASN A 90 -5.66 -17.40 7.11
N GLY A 91 -4.55 -17.32 7.85
CA GLY A 91 -3.27 -17.91 7.42
C GLY A 91 -2.38 -16.99 6.58
N TRP A 92 -2.48 -15.67 6.79
CA TRP A 92 -1.54 -14.71 6.21
C TRP A 92 -0.98 -13.74 7.26
N THR A 93 0.23 -13.25 6.99
CA THR A 93 0.88 -12.19 7.77
C THR A 93 1.35 -11.09 6.82
N LEU A 94 1.04 -9.85 7.16
CA LEU A 94 1.54 -8.66 6.46
C LEU A 94 2.54 -7.93 7.36
N ARG A 95 3.69 -7.56 6.80
CA ARG A 95 4.69 -6.74 7.48
C ARG A 95 5.10 -5.62 6.54
N GLN A 96 5.16 -4.40 7.03
CA GLN A 96 5.67 -3.29 6.25
C GLN A 96 6.50 -2.36 7.12
N GLU A 97 7.58 -1.87 6.53
CA GLU A 97 8.32 -0.72 7.01
C GLU A 97 8.02 0.43 6.06
N ILE A 98 7.82 1.63 6.60
CA ILE A 98 7.56 2.79 5.77
C ILE A 98 8.29 4.00 6.31
N LYS A 99 9.09 4.60 5.43
CA LYS A 99 9.73 5.89 5.61
C LYS A 99 9.15 6.84 4.58
N ILE A 100 8.62 7.96 5.04
CA ILE A 100 8.02 8.95 4.15
C ILE A 100 9.05 10.00 3.79
N THR A 101 9.29 10.21 2.50
CA THR A 101 10.06 11.35 2.00
C THR A 101 9.15 12.22 1.14
N SER A 102 9.31 13.55 1.21
CA SER A 102 8.48 14.46 0.43
C SER A 102 9.31 15.51 -0.30
N LYS A 103 8.84 15.92 -1.48
CA LYS A 103 9.47 16.95 -2.32
C LYS A 103 8.42 17.94 -2.77
N PHE A 104 8.57 19.20 -2.34
CA PHE A 104 7.78 20.32 -2.83
C PHE A 104 8.38 20.87 -4.12
N ARG A 105 7.57 20.99 -5.18
CA ARG A 105 7.99 21.51 -6.50
C ARG A 105 7.10 22.67 -6.95
N GLY A 106 6.88 23.63 -6.05
CA GLY A 106 6.03 24.79 -6.29
C GLY A 106 4.54 24.40 -6.30
N LYS A 107 4.03 23.93 -7.44
CA LYS A 107 2.58 23.66 -7.61
C LYS A 107 2.13 22.31 -7.03
N TYR A 108 3.07 21.38 -6.77
CA TYR A 108 2.74 20.03 -6.30
C TYR A 108 3.75 19.50 -5.28
N LEU A 109 3.27 18.59 -4.44
CA LEU A 109 3.99 17.92 -3.38
C LEU A 109 4.01 16.43 -3.70
N SER A 110 5.19 15.89 -3.98
CA SER A 110 5.38 14.45 -4.18
C SER A 110 5.71 13.80 -2.84
N ILE A 111 4.95 12.78 -2.47
CA ILE A 111 5.12 11.95 -1.28
C ILE A 111 5.60 10.58 -1.77
N MET A 112 6.84 10.23 -1.43
CA MET A 112 7.49 8.99 -1.82
C MET A 112 7.61 8.09 -0.59
N PRO A 113 6.73 7.08 -0.45
CA PRO A 113 6.88 6.04 0.54
C PRO A 113 8.08 5.16 0.16
N LEU A 114 8.99 4.97 1.11
CA LEU A 114 10.15 4.10 0.99
C LEU A 114 9.98 2.94 1.97
N GLY A 115 10.37 1.75 1.56
CA GLY A 115 10.25 0.53 2.35
C GLY A 115 9.59 -0.58 1.57
N THR A 116 9.65 -1.79 2.10
CA THR A 116 9.14 -2.99 1.46
C THR A 116 7.94 -3.51 2.23
N ILE A 117 6.90 -3.91 1.50
CA ILE A 117 5.75 -4.63 2.05
C ILE A 117 6.00 -6.12 1.82
N HIS A 118 5.77 -6.92 2.85
CA HIS A 118 5.91 -8.36 2.85
C HIS A 118 4.54 -8.98 3.15
N CYS A 119 4.11 -9.93 2.33
CA CYS A 119 2.94 -10.76 2.62
C CYS A 119 3.34 -12.23 2.58
N ILE A 120 3.04 -12.97 3.64
CA ILE A 120 3.44 -14.36 3.81
C ILE A 120 2.16 -15.18 3.99
N PHE A 121 1.99 -16.21 3.16
CA PHE A 121 0.88 -17.17 3.28
C PHE A 121 1.39 -18.45 3.92
N HIS A 122 0.81 -18.85 5.05
CA HIS A 122 1.36 -19.90 5.92
C HIS A 122 1.21 -21.29 5.32
N ALA A 123 0.07 -21.58 4.67
CA ALA A 123 -0.21 -22.90 4.10
C ALA A 123 0.72 -23.24 2.93
N THR A 124 0.93 -22.28 2.02
CA THR A 124 1.80 -22.47 0.84
C THR A 124 3.26 -22.14 1.13
N GLY A 125 3.55 -21.37 2.19
CA GLY A 125 4.86 -20.78 2.46
C GLY A 125 5.28 -19.74 1.42
N HIS A 126 4.35 -19.23 0.60
CA HIS A 126 4.66 -18.19 -0.38
C HIS A 126 4.97 -16.88 0.35
N HIS A 127 5.99 -16.18 -0.12
CA HIS A 127 6.39 -14.88 0.39
C HIS A 127 6.42 -13.90 -0.77
N TYR A 128 5.49 -12.95 -0.73
CA TYR A 128 5.40 -11.87 -1.70
C TYR A 128 6.02 -10.60 -1.15
N THR A 129 6.69 -9.84 -2.00
CA THR A 129 7.10 -8.45 -1.68
C THR A 129 6.75 -7.48 -2.78
N TRP A 130 6.44 -6.25 -2.39
CA TRP A 130 6.27 -5.12 -3.29
C TRP A 130 6.59 -3.80 -2.59
N LYS A 131 6.62 -2.70 -3.36
CA LYS A 131 6.84 -1.33 -2.85
C LYS A 131 5.69 -0.43 -3.28
N LYS A 132 5.43 0.64 -2.52
CA LYS A 132 4.41 1.63 -2.87
C LYS A 132 4.92 2.62 -3.93
N VAL A 133 4.01 3.16 -4.72
CA VAL A 133 4.30 4.20 -5.73
C VAL A 133 4.25 5.59 -5.13
N THR A 134 4.65 6.59 -5.91
CA THR A 134 4.63 8.00 -5.49
C THR A 134 3.22 8.55 -5.53
N THR A 135 2.81 9.19 -4.44
CA THR A 135 1.60 10.02 -4.35
C THR A 135 1.94 11.47 -4.66
N THR A 136 1.25 12.10 -5.60
CA THR A 136 1.40 13.53 -5.88
C THR A 136 0.15 14.30 -5.49
N VAL A 137 0.30 15.29 -4.61
CA VAL A 137 -0.74 16.25 -4.26
C VAL A 137 -0.56 17.50 -5.10
N HIS A 138 -1.53 17.79 -5.96
CA HIS A 138 -1.50 18.94 -6.87
C HIS A 138 -2.22 20.15 -6.28
N ASN A 139 -1.92 21.33 -6.82
CA ASN A 139 -2.57 22.62 -6.49
C ASN A 139 -2.38 23.07 -5.03
N ILE A 140 -1.24 22.74 -4.43
CA ILE A 140 -0.95 23.02 -3.01
C ILE A 140 -0.85 24.51 -2.66
N ILE A 141 -0.70 25.40 -3.65
CA ILE A 141 -0.70 26.86 -3.44
C ILE A 141 -2.05 27.48 -3.80
N VAL A 142 -2.60 27.15 -4.98
CA VAL A 142 -3.84 27.73 -5.51
C VAL A 142 -4.66 26.67 -6.25
N GLY A 143 -5.97 26.66 -5.98
CA GLY A 143 -6.96 25.80 -6.61
C GLY A 143 -7.39 24.62 -5.73
N LYS A 144 -8.28 23.78 -6.28
CA LYS A 144 -8.74 22.58 -5.57
C LYS A 144 -7.63 21.53 -5.55
N LEU A 145 -7.26 21.07 -4.35
CA LEU A 145 -6.32 19.97 -4.17
C LEU A 145 -6.87 18.69 -4.80
N TRP A 146 -5.99 17.95 -5.47
CA TRP A 146 -6.30 16.61 -5.96
C TRP A 146 -5.06 15.73 -5.92
N ILE A 147 -5.30 14.44 -5.81
CA ILE A 147 -4.26 13.42 -5.67
C ILE A 147 -4.16 12.59 -6.94
N ASP A 148 -2.91 12.29 -7.31
CA ASP A 148 -2.50 11.31 -8.31
C ASP A 148 -1.55 10.27 -7.72
N GLN A 149 -1.55 9.07 -8.29
CA GLN A 149 -0.62 7.99 -7.94
C GLN A 149 0.12 7.58 -9.20
N SER A 150 1.45 7.52 -9.16
CA SER A 150 2.25 7.23 -10.35
C SER A 150 3.53 6.48 -10.04
N GLY A 151 3.89 5.55 -10.92
CA GLY A 151 5.05 4.68 -10.80
C GLY A 151 4.71 3.24 -11.16
N GLU A 152 5.68 2.36 -10.94
CA GLU A 152 5.55 0.93 -11.19
C GLU A 152 5.68 0.16 -9.88
N ILE A 153 4.92 -0.93 -9.75
CA ILE A 153 5.02 -1.87 -8.64
C ILE A 153 5.38 -3.23 -9.21
N ASP A 154 6.51 -3.78 -8.77
CA ASP A 154 6.85 -5.18 -8.99
C ASP A 154 6.45 -5.98 -7.75
N ILE A 155 5.48 -6.87 -7.92
CA ILE A 155 5.09 -7.87 -6.93
C ILE A 155 5.85 -9.15 -7.26
N VAL A 156 6.66 -9.64 -6.33
CA VAL A 156 7.50 -10.82 -6.55
C VAL A 156 7.18 -11.88 -5.53
N ASN A 157 6.88 -13.10 -5.98
CA ASN A 157 6.86 -14.30 -5.14
C ASN A 157 8.27 -14.89 -5.03
N HIS A 158 8.86 -14.84 -3.85
CA HIS A 158 10.22 -15.33 -3.61
C HIS A 158 10.35 -16.85 -3.62
N LYS A 159 9.24 -17.58 -3.51
CA LYS A 159 9.25 -19.05 -3.52
C LYS A 159 9.21 -19.62 -4.94
N THR A 160 8.31 -19.10 -5.78
CA THR A 160 8.10 -19.61 -7.15
C THR A 160 8.84 -18.82 -8.21
N GLY A 161 9.19 -17.56 -7.92
CA GLY A 161 9.75 -16.62 -8.90
C GLY A 161 8.70 -15.89 -9.74
N ASP A 162 7.41 -16.16 -9.54
CA ASP A 162 6.30 -15.47 -10.22
C ASP A 162 6.35 -13.96 -9.95
N LYS A 163 6.01 -13.16 -10.96
CA LYS A 163 6.05 -11.69 -10.86
C LYS A 163 4.79 -11.08 -11.44
N CYS A 164 4.34 -9.98 -10.85
CA CYS A 164 3.31 -9.13 -11.43
C CYS A 164 3.82 -7.69 -11.47
N ASN A 165 3.89 -7.10 -12.67
CA ASN A 165 4.21 -5.68 -12.85
C ASN A 165 2.91 -4.88 -12.97
N LEU A 166 2.75 -3.86 -12.12
CA LEU A 166 1.62 -2.94 -12.14
C LEU A 166 2.08 -1.53 -12.48
N LYS A 167 1.50 -0.94 -13.52
CA LYS A 167 1.81 0.44 -13.93
C LYS A 167 0.72 1.45 -13.60
N PHE A 168 1.02 2.35 -12.66
CA PHE A 168 0.20 3.50 -12.29
C PHE A 168 0.55 4.67 -13.19
N VAL A 169 -0.33 4.98 -14.14
CA VAL A 169 -0.07 5.99 -15.17
C VAL A 169 -0.38 7.38 -14.61
N PRO A 170 0.58 8.32 -14.63
CA PRO A 170 0.35 9.67 -14.15
C PRO A 170 -0.73 10.36 -14.97
N TYR A 171 -1.49 11.24 -14.32
CA TYR A 171 -2.42 12.11 -15.01
C TYR A 171 -1.68 13.01 -16.02
N SER A 172 -2.21 13.09 -17.23
CA SER A 172 -1.71 13.97 -18.29
C SER A 172 -2.84 14.77 -18.91
N TYR A 173 -2.70 16.10 -18.94
CA TYR A 173 -3.64 17.01 -19.60
C TYR A 173 -3.83 16.72 -21.09
N PHE A 174 -2.86 16.06 -21.73
CA PHE A 174 -2.88 15.73 -23.15
C PHE A 174 -3.42 14.32 -23.44
N SER A 175 -3.72 13.54 -22.39
CA SER A 175 -4.29 12.20 -22.54
C SER A 175 -5.82 12.27 -22.62
N ARG A 176 -6.41 11.50 -23.53
CA ARG A 176 -7.87 11.26 -23.59
C ARG A 176 -8.35 10.23 -22.57
N ASP A 177 -7.43 9.63 -21.80
CA ASP A 177 -7.77 8.61 -20.84
C ASP A 177 -8.30 9.22 -19.54
N VAL A 178 -9.15 8.43 -18.86
CA VAL A 178 -9.66 8.78 -17.53
C VAL A 178 -8.48 8.93 -16.56
N ALA A 179 -8.52 9.94 -15.71
CA ALA A 179 -7.52 10.13 -14.66
C ALA A 179 -7.39 8.87 -13.79
N ARG A 180 -6.17 8.57 -13.30
CA ARG A 180 -5.89 7.50 -12.32
C ARG A 180 -6.08 6.08 -12.85
N LYS A 181 -5.61 5.82 -14.08
CA LYS A 181 -5.67 4.52 -14.75
C LYS A 181 -4.47 3.63 -14.36
N VAL A 182 -4.74 2.38 -14.00
CA VAL A 182 -3.75 1.30 -13.99
C VAL A 182 -3.84 0.63 -15.37
N ARG A 183 -2.76 0.66 -16.16
CA ARG A 183 -2.83 0.25 -17.59
C ARG A 183 -2.28 -1.13 -17.88
N GLU A 184 -1.33 -1.59 -17.09
CA GLU A 184 -0.50 -2.73 -17.42
C GLU A 184 -0.42 -3.60 -16.17
N VAL A 185 -0.91 -4.83 -16.32
CA VAL A 185 -0.80 -5.93 -15.37
C VAL A 185 -0.16 -7.05 -16.16
N GLU A 186 1.16 -7.14 -16.11
CA GLU A 186 1.89 -8.26 -16.71
C GLU A 186 2.15 -9.29 -15.61
N MET A 187 1.63 -10.50 -15.79
CA MET A 187 1.77 -11.65 -14.88
C MET A 187 2.72 -12.68 -15.47
#